data_AF-A0A3D2G023-F1
#
_entry.id   AF-A0A3D2G023-F1
#
_cell.length_a   1.000
_cell.length_b   1.000
_cell.length_c   1.000
_cell.angle_alpha   90.00
_cell.angle_beta   90.00
_cell.angle_gamma   90.00
#
_symmetry.space_group_name_H-M   'P 1'
#
loop_
_entity.id
_entity.type
_entity.pdbx_description
1 polymer ?
#
loop_
_entity_poly.entity_id
_entity_poly.type
_entity_poly.pdbx_seq_one_letter_code
_entity_poly.pdbx_strand_id
1 'polypeptide(L)' 'RASVKNCGLDFPVSRVTVNLAPADRKKAGTVYDLPILLGILIASGQARPLPPDAAVIGELSLSGEVRPVRGALPMALA' A
#
# COMPACT_ATOMS: atom_id res chain seq x y z
N ARG A 1 6.10 5.22 7.26
CA ARG A 1 7.28 6.12 7.29
C ARG A 1 8.57 5.39 7.64
N ALA A 2 8.64 4.64 8.75
CA ALA A 2 9.84 3.86 9.09
C ALA A 2 10.27 2.90 7.96
N SER A 3 9.31 2.14 7.42
CA SER A 3 9.51 1.26 6.26
C SER A 3 10.14 1.99 5.06
N VAL A 4 9.60 3.15 4.69
CA VAL A 4 10.08 3.98 3.58
C VAL A 4 11.54 4.39 3.78
N LYS A 5 11.88 4.89 4.97
CA LYS A 5 13.26 5.25 5.32
C LYS A 5 14.19 4.05 5.27
N ASN A 6 13.75 2.89 5.78
CA ASN A 6 14.55 1.67 5.79
C ASN A 6 14.75 1.06 4.40
N CYS A 7 13.84 1.34 3.46
CA CYS A 7 14.01 1.02 2.04
C CYS A 7 14.86 2.04 1.26
N GLY A 8 15.35 3.11 1.89
CA GLY A 8 16.08 4.19 1.20
C GLY A 8 15.19 5.01 0.26
N LEU A 9 13.89 5.04 0.51
CA LEU A 9 12.90 5.79 -0.26
C LEU A 9 12.59 7.13 0.40
N ASP A 10 12.12 8.09 -0.39
CA ASP A 10 11.70 9.39 0.10
C ASP A 10 10.24 9.36 0.53
N PHE A 11 9.95 9.91 1.71
CA PHE A 11 8.56 10.14 2.13
C PHE A 11 8.22 11.61 1.90
N PRO A 12 7.09 11.93 1.23
CA PRO A 12 6.76 13.32 0.90
C PRO A 12 6.65 14.19 2.16
N VAL A 13 7.26 15.37 2.10
CA VAL A 13 7.23 16.41 3.14
C VAL A 13 6.01 17.33 2.93
N SER A 14 4.87 16.73 2.65
CA SER A 14 3.61 17.42 2.38
C SER A 14 2.44 16.68 3.02
N ARG A 15 1.25 17.29 3.01
CA ARG A 15 0.03 16.62 3.48
C ARG A 15 -0.32 15.48 2.53
N VAL A 16 -0.33 14.26 3.04
CA VAL A 16 -0.78 13.07 2.29
C VAL A 16 -2.24 12.80 2.66
N THR A 17 -3.09 12.64 1.65
CA THR A 17 -4.49 12.22 1.83
C THR A 17 -4.69 10.90 1.10
N VAL A 18 -5.17 9.89 1.82
CA VAL A 18 -5.47 8.57 1.29
C VAL A 18 -6.98 8.38 1.39
N ASN A 19 -7.64 8.16 0.26
CA ASN A 19 -9.07 7.89 0.25
C ASN A 19 -9.32 6.37 0.29
N LEU A 20 -10.04 5.91 1.31
CA LEU A 20 -10.47 4.51 1.44
C LEU A 20 -11.98 4.44 1.22
N ALA A 21 -12.40 4.49 -0.04
CA ALA A 21 -13.80 4.38 -0.45
C ALA A 21 -14.26 2.91 -0.54
N PRO A 22 -15.57 2.63 -0.39
CA PRO A 22 -16.65 3.53 0.03
C PRO A 22 -16.76 3.61 1.56
N ALA A 23 -17.06 4.77 2.13
CA ALA A 23 -16.89 5.03 3.57
C ALA A 23 -17.82 4.20 4.50
N ASP A 24 -18.90 3.65 3.96
CA ASP A 24 -19.88 2.80 4.64
C ASP A 24 -19.33 1.40 5.01
N ARG A 25 -18.32 0.92 4.28
CA ARG A 25 -17.64 -0.34 4.60
C ARG A 25 -16.47 -0.10 5.55
N LYS A 26 -16.41 -0.89 6.63
CA LYS A 26 -15.27 -0.93 7.54
C LYS A 26 -14.05 -1.53 6.82
N LYS A 27 -12.93 -0.79 6.82
CA LYS A 27 -11.62 -1.30 6.39
C LYS A 27 -10.88 -1.68 7.67
N ALA A 28 -10.47 -2.94 7.78
CA ALA A 28 -9.77 -3.46 8.94
C ALA A 28 -8.55 -4.28 8.51
N GLY A 29 -7.54 -4.34 9.38
CA GLY A 29 -6.31 -5.08 9.14
C GLY A 29 -5.23 -4.28 8.42
N THR A 30 -4.06 -4.88 8.33
CA THR A 30 -2.80 -4.31 7.81
C THR A 30 -2.58 -4.55 6.32
N VAL A 31 -3.51 -5.25 5.65
CA VAL A 31 -3.47 -5.56 4.20
C VAL A 31 -3.43 -4.31 3.30
N TYR A 32 -3.79 -3.15 3.85
CA TYR A 32 -3.77 -1.86 3.15
C TYR A 32 -2.41 -1.15 3.24
N ASP A 33 -1.49 -1.59 4.10
CA ASP A 33 -0.24 -0.87 4.35
C ASP A 33 0.65 -0.81 3.11
N LEU A 34 0.82 -1.94 2.41
CA LEU A 34 1.57 -2.01 1.16
C LEU A 34 0.93 -1.17 0.04
N PRO A 35 -0.36 -1.35 -0.32
CA PRO A 35 -0.97 -0.57 -1.40
C PRO A 35 -1.01 0.93 -1.08
N ILE A 36 -1.19 1.32 0.19
CA ILE A 36 -1.10 2.74 0.59
C ILE A 36 0.30 3.28 0.33
N LEU A 37 1.36 2.57 0.75
CA LEU A 37 2.72 3.02 0.48
C LEU A 37 2.97 3.11 -1.03
N LEU A 38 2.60 2.09 -1.79
CA LEU A 38 2.82 2.06 -3.22
C LEU A 38 2.12 3.24 -3.92
N GLY A 39 0.89 3.59 -3.51
CA GLY A 39 0.19 4.78 -4.00
C GLY A 39 0.96 6.07 -3.73
N ILE A 40 1.57 6.22 -2.55
CA ILE A 40 2.43 7.37 -2.22
C ILE A 40 3.68 7.41 -3.10
N LEU A 41 4.32 6.25 -3.34
CA LEU A 41 5.53 6.18 -4.18
C LEU A 41 5.23 6.49 -5.64
N ILE A 42 4.11 5.99 -6.17
CA ILE A 42 3.66 6.30 -7.54
C ILE A 42 3.34 7.80 -7.65
N ALA A 43 2.58 8.35 -6.70
CA ALA A 43 2.24 9.78 -6.70
C ALA A 43 3.46 10.71 -6.56
N SER A 44 4.54 10.22 -5.94
CA SER A 44 5.81 10.95 -5.80
C SER A 44 6.83 10.63 -6.90
N GLY A 45 6.47 9.83 -7.90
CA GLY A 45 7.33 9.49 -9.04
C GLY A 45 8.47 8.49 -8.72
N GLN A 46 8.46 7.88 -7.54
CA GLN A 46 9.45 6.89 -7.10
C GLN A 46 9.12 5.46 -7.53
N ALA A 47 7.92 5.22 -8.03
CA ALA A 47 7.48 3.93 -8.56
C ALA A 47 6.70 4.12 -9.86
N ARG A 48 6.72 3.09 -10.74
CA ARG A 48 5.95 3.10 -11.98
C ARG A 48 4.46 2.89 -11.67
N PRO A 49 3.55 3.53 -12.43
CA PRO A 49 2.13 3.21 -12.35
C PRO A 49 1.87 1.72 -12.57
N LEU A 50 0.89 1.20 -11.85
CA LEU A 50 0.41 -0.17 -12.05
C LEU A 50 -0.44 -0.24 -13.34
N PRO A 51 -0.49 -1.42 -13.99
CA PRO A 51 -1.48 -1.67 -15.03
C PRO A 51 -2.92 -1.40 -14.53
N PRO A 52 -3.84 -0.96 -15.39
CA PRO A 52 -5.21 -0.61 -14.99
C PRO A 52 -5.99 -1.76 -14.33
N ASP A 53 -5.62 -3.01 -14.66
CA ASP A 53 -6.21 -4.25 -14.19
C ASP A 53 -5.43 -4.93 -13.05
N ALA A 54 -4.41 -4.27 -12.52
CA ALA A 54 -3.62 -4.81 -11.42
C ALA A 54 -4.23 -4.49 -10.05
N ALA A 55 -4.21 -5.48 -9.17
CA ALA A 55 -4.54 -5.33 -7.75
C ALA A 55 -3.30 -5.59 -6.89
N VAL A 56 -3.19 -4.86 -5.78
CA VAL A 56 -2.10 -5.02 -4.80
C VAL A 56 -2.69 -5.28 -3.43
N ILE A 57 -2.26 -6.38 -2.83
CA ILE A 57 -2.59 -6.79 -1.47
C ILE A 57 -1.29 -7.12 -0.75
N GLY A 58 -1.12 -6.63 0.47
CA GLY A 58 0.12 -6.91 1.19
C GLY A 58 0.23 -6.16 2.51
N GLU A 59 0.93 -6.79 3.43
CA GLU A 59 1.33 -6.18 4.68
C GLU A 59 2.77 -5.67 4.56
N LEU A 60 3.07 -4.57 5.24
CA LEU A 60 4.39 -3.96 5.21
C LEU A 60 4.95 -3.87 6.63
N SER A 61 6.11 -4.49 6.86
CA SER A 61 6.81 -4.36 8.13
C SER A 61 7.47 -2.97 8.26
N LEU A 62 7.83 -2.59 9.49
CA LEU A 62 8.64 -1.38 9.71
C LEU A 62 10.06 -1.51 9.12
N SER A 63 10.59 -2.72 8.92
CA SER A 63 11.87 -2.96 8.25
C SER A 63 11.81 -2.79 6.73
N GLY A 64 10.61 -2.65 6.15
CA GLY A 64 10.43 -2.53 4.70
C GLY A 64 10.18 -3.88 4.00
N GLU A 65 10.07 -4.97 4.76
CA GLU A 65 9.75 -6.28 4.23
C GLU A 65 8.26 -6.41 3.95
N VAL A 66 7.94 -7.05 2.81
CA VAL A 66 6.57 -7.42 2.48
C VAL A 66 6.22 -8.70 3.24
N ARG A 67 5.12 -8.65 4.01
CA ARG A 67 4.62 -9.77 4.79
C ARG A 67 3.45 -10.43 4.05
N PRO A 68 3.32 -11.77 4.18
CA PRO A 68 2.21 -12.50 3.57
C PRO A 68 0.88 -12.07 4.19
N VAL A 69 -0.17 -12.05 3.37
CA VAL A 69 -1.54 -11.74 3.79
C VAL A 69 -2.39 -13.00 3.84
N ARG A 70 -3.25 -13.10 4.86
CA ARG A 70 -4.24 -14.17 4.93
C ARG A 70 -5.37 -13.89 3.94
N GLY A 71 -5.84 -14.93 3.24
CA GLY A 71 -6.94 -14.81 2.28
C GLY A 71 -6.55 -14.26 0.91
N ALA A 72 -5.27 -14.32 0.53
CA ALA A 72 -4.81 -13.88 -0.80
C ALA A 72 -5.58 -14.56 -1.95
N LEU A 73 -5.78 -15.89 -1.87
CA LEU A 73 -6.48 -16.64 -2.89
C LEU A 73 -7.96 -16.24 -3.05
N PRO A 74 -8.81 -16.22 -2.00
CA PRO A 74 -10.19 -15.77 -2.15
C PRO A 74 -10.29 -14.30 -2.58
N MET A 75 -9.35 -13.43 -2.21
CA MET A 75 -9.32 -12.04 -2.72
C MET A 75 -8.99 -11.96 -4.21
N ALA A 76 -8.12 -12.84 -4.72
CA ALA A 76 -7.76 -12.87 -6.14
C ALA A 76 -8.85 -13.46 -7.04
N LEU A 77 -9.78 -14.24 -6.47
CA LEU A 77 -10.90 -14.87 -7.17
C LEU A 77 -12.21 -14.08 -7.08
N ALA A 78 -12.26 -13.03 -6.25
CA ALA A 78 -13.46 -12.26 -5.94
C ALA A 78 -13.80 -11.20 -7.00
#